data_AF-A0A1J3F4C3-F1
#
_entry.id   AF-A0A1J3F4C3-F1
#
_cell.length_a   1.000
_cell.length_b   1.000
_cell.length_c   1.000
_cell.angle_alpha   90.00
_cell.angle_beta   90.00
_cell.angle_gamma   90.00
#
_symmetry.space_group_name_H-M   'P 1'
#
loop_
_entity.id
_entity.type
_entity.pdbx_description
1 polymer ?
#
loop_
_entity_poly.entity_id
_entity_poly.type
_entity_poly.pdbx_seq_one_letter_code
_entity_poly.pdbx_strand_id
1 'polypeptide(L)'
;GRCCLPLHCLGCFGASWTKVWAVLKPGFLALLEDPISGKLLDIMVFDSLGFQDTKESSEQPHLAEQVKERNPLRFGFKVTSGDRTVRLRTTSSRKVKEWVKAVDEAGLYSPHRFGSFAPPRGLTSDGSQAQWFVDGHTAFEAIAFAIQNATSEIFMTGWWLCPELYLKRPFEDHPSLRLDALLETKAKQGA
;
A
#
# COMPACT_ATOMS: atom_id res chain seq x y z
N GLY A 1 -16.23 6.86 3.15
CA GLY A 1 -17.05 8.08 3.34
C GLY A 1 -16.24 9.31 2.95
N ARG A 2 -16.87 10.44 2.59
CA ARG A 2 -16.12 11.67 2.22
C ARG A 2 -15.47 12.28 3.47
N CYS A 3 -14.14 12.45 3.45
CA CYS A 3 -13.35 13.06 4.52
C CYS A 3 -12.43 14.14 3.94
N CYS A 4 -11.83 15.01 4.75
CA CYS A 4 -10.84 15.97 4.25
C CYS A 4 -9.45 15.68 4.83
N LEU A 5 -8.38 15.81 4.04
CA LEU A 5 -6.96 15.63 4.43
C LEU A 5 -6.16 16.93 4.34
N PRO A 6 -5.16 17.16 5.21
CA PRO A 6 -4.14 18.17 4.98
C PRO A 6 -3.05 17.63 4.03
N LEU A 7 -2.76 18.34 2.93
CA LEU A 7 -1.55 18.08 2.15
C LEU A 7 -0.31 18.55 2.92
N HIS A 8 0.74 17.73 2.94
CA HIS A 8 2.09 18.17 3.30
C HIS A 8 2.93 18.16 2.02
N CYS A 9 2.96 19.30 1.32
CA CYS A 9 3.97 19.59 0.30
C CYS A 9 4.81 20.79 0.78
N LEU A 10 6.09 20.76 0.44
CA LEU A 10 7.17 21.63 0.90
C LEU A 10 6.78 23.13 0.95
N GLY A 11 7.12 23.81 2.05
CA GLY A 11 7.35 25.25 2.08
C GLY A 11 6.12 26.17 2.02
N CYS A 12 5.70 26.65 3.19
CA CYS A 12 4.99 27.92 3.45
C CYS A 12 3.54 28.11 2.92
N PHE A 13 2.67 28.47 3.89
CA PHE A 13 1.32 29.06 3.81
C PHE A 13 0.11 28.16 3.47
N GLY A 14 -0.55 27.71 4.55
CA GLY A 14 -1.96 27.31 4.57
C GLY A 14 -2.17 25.80 4.44
N ALA A 15 -2.48 25.12 5.55
CA ALA A 15 -2.96 23.74 5.50
C ALA A 15 -4.35 23.70 4.83
N SER A 16 -4.37 23.67 3.49
CA SER A 16 -5.59 23.54 2.71
C SER A 16 -6.12 22.11 2.89
N TRP A 17 -7.38 22.02 3.29
CA TRP A 17 -8.06 20.74 3.45
C TRP A 17 -8.61 20.30 2.09
N THR A 18 -8.21 19.12 1.63
CA THR A 18 -8.68 18.55 0.37
C THR A 18 -9.75 17.51 0.65
N LYS A 19 -10.88 17.57 -0.05
CA LYS A 19 -11.92 16.53 0.03
C LYS A 19 -11.41 15.26 -0.64
N VAL A 20 -11.53 14.14 0.06
CA VAL A 20 -11.10 12.82 -0.39
C VAL A 20 -12.14 11.76 -0.04
N TRP A 21 -12.01 10.61 -0.69
CA TRP A 21 -12.74 9.41 -0.35
C TRP A 21 -11.87 8.50 0.50
N ALA A 22 -12.29 8.23 1.73
CA ALA A 22 -11.63 7.26 2.60
C ALA A 22 -12.28 5.89 2.46
N VAL A 23 -11.46 4.89 2.13
CA VAL A 23 -11.79 3.46 2.06
C VAL A 23 -11.05 2.75 3.18
N LEU A 24 -11.80 2.16 4.11
CA LEU A 24 -11.26 1.41 5.23
C LEU A 24 -11.44 -0.08 4.98
N LYS A 25 -10.36 -0.84 5.13
CA LYS A 25 -10.33 -2.29 5.05
C LYS A 25 -9.54 -2.84 6.24
N PRO A 26 -9.72 -4.12 6.60
CA PRO A 26 -8.85 -4.75 7.59
C PRO A 26 -7.38 -4.56 7.20
N GLY A 27 -6.59 -3.98 8.09
CA GLY A 27 -5.15 -3.74 7.91
C GLY A 27 -4.73 -2.50 7.11
N PHE A 28 -5.65 -1.74 6.50
CA PHE A 28 -5.26 -0.47 5.86
C PHE A 28 -6.39 0.54 5.67
N LEU A 29 -5.98 1.81 5.53
CA LEU A 29 -6.81 2.95 5.15
C LEU A 29 -6.28 3.55 3.84
N ALA A 30 -7.10 3.51 2.79
CA ALA A 30 -6.77 4.10 1.50
C ALA A 30 -7.57 5.40 1.27
N LEU A 31 -6.91 6.36 0.62
CA LEU A 31 -7.42 7.68 0.34
C LEU A 31 -7.42 7.88 -1.17
N LEU A 32 -8.59 8.17 -1.72
CA LEU A 32 -8.84 8.26 -3.16
C LEU A 32 -9.33 9.66 -3.52
N GLU A 33 -9.00 10.11 -4.73
CA GLU A 33 -9.56 11.35 -5.29
C GLU A 33 -11.03 11.16 -5.67
N ASP A 34 -11.31 10.05 -6.36
CA ASP A 34 -12.66 9.66 -6.78
C ASP A 34 -12.81 8.13 -6.71
N PRO A 35 -13.93 7.60 -6.19
CA PRO A 35 -14.14 6.17 -5.99
C PRO A 35 -14.25 5.38 -7.29
N ILE A 36 -14.51 6.03 -8.42
CA ILE A 36 -14.69 5.38 -9.73
C ILE A 36 -13.37 5.39 -10.50
N SER A 37 -12.64 6.50 -10.47
CA SER A 37 -11.35 6.65 -11.16
C SER A 37 -10.27 5.70 -10.66
N GLY A 38 -10.38 5.19 -9.43
CA GLY A 38 -9.38 4.33 -8.80
C GLY A 38 -8.06 5.04 -8.48
N LYS A 39 -7.96 6.36 -8.70
CA LYS A 39 -6.72 7.10 -8.46
C LYS A 39 -6.41 7.20 -6.96
N LEU A 40 -5.36 6.49 -6.55
CA LEU A 40 -4.84 6.46 -5.19
C LEU A 40 -4.10 7.76 -4.89
N LEU A 41 -4.51 8.43 -3.80
CA LEU A 41 -3.81 9.60 -3.27
C LEU A 41 -2.80 9.18 -2.19
N ASP A 42 -3.22 8.32 -1.28
CA ASP A 42 -2.37 7.82 -0.19
C ASP A 42 -2.92 6.49 0.37
N ILE A 43 -2.04 5.68 0.94
CA ILE A 43 -2.40 4.45 1.63
C ILE A 43 -1.61 4.35 2.95
N MET A 44 -2.35 4.15 4.03
CA MET A 44 -1.81 3.93 5.36
C MET A 44 -2.08 2.49 5.76
N VAL A 45 -1.03 1.67 5.78
CA VAL A 45 -1.09 0.29 6.29
C VAL A 45 -1.00 0.34 7.80
N PHE A 46 -1.83 -0.46 8.47
CA PHE A 46 -1.84 -0.57 9.92
C PHE A 46 -0.86 -1.64 10.37
N ASP A 47 -0.09 -1.34 11.41
CA ASP A 47 0.65 -2.36 12.13
C ASP A 47 -0.34 -3.23 12.91
N SER A 48 -0.17 -4.55 12.86
CA SER A 48 -1.09 -5.45 13.54
C SER A 48 -1.04 -5.20 15.05
N LEU A 49 -2.18 -4.78 15.61
CA LEU A 49 -2.31 -4.61 17.05
C LEU A 49 -2.27 -5.95 17.82
N GLY A 50 -2.29 -7.07 17.10
CA GLY A 50 -2.46 -8.43 17.62
C GLY A 50 -1.18 -9.17 18.00
N PHE A 51 -0.02 -8.52 18.08
CA PHE A 51 1.22 -9.17 18.54
C PHE A 51 1.97 -8.33 19.60
N GLN A 52 1.28 -7.96 20.68
CA GLN A 52 1.97 -7.59 21.91
C GLN A 52 2.13 -8.83 22.81
N ASP A 53 3.20 -9.60 22.55
CA ASP A 53 3.82 -10.36 23.62
C ASP A 53 4.45 -9.34 24.58
N THR A 54 4.14 -9.47 25.87
CA THR A 54 4.68 -8.71 27.02
C THR A 54 3.83 -7.52 27.52
N LYS A 55 2.98 -7.85 28.50
CA LYS A 55 2.70 -7.17 29.78
C LYS A 55 2.55 -5.64 29.86
N GLU A 56 1.49 -5.27 30.58
CA GLU A 56 1.37 -4.05 31.41
C GLU A 56 1.11 -2.71 30.69
N SER A 57 -0.02 -2.64 29.97
CA SER A 57 -0.91 -1.48 30.12
C SER A 57 -2.33 -1.90 29.74
N SER A 58 -3.31 -1.58 30.58
CA SER A 58 -4.73 -1.85 30.39
C SER A 58 -5.38 -0.98 29.31
N GLU A 59 -4.58 -0.30 28.48
CA GLU A 59 -5.06 0.55 27.40
C GLU A 59 -5.03 -0.28 26.11
N GLN A 60 -6.20 -0.53 25.54
CA GLN A 60 -6.28 -1.13 24.21
C GLN A 60 -5.49 -0.22 23.25
N PRO A 61 -4.61 -0.77 22.40
CA PRO A 61 -3.91 0.06 21.44
C PRO A 61 -4.94 0.67 20.48
N HIS A 62 -5.04 1.99 20.47
CA HIS A 62 -5.93 2.75 19.60
C HIS A 62 -5.12 3.30 18.43
N LEU A 63 -5.49 2.94 17.20
CA LEU A 63 -4.91 3.53 15.99
C LEU A 63 -5.51 4.91 15.73
N ALA A 64 -6.74 5.15 16.17
CA ALA A 64 -7.44 6.40 15.93
C ALA A 64 -7.78 7.15 17.21
N GLU A 65 -7.60 8.47 17.17
CA GLU A 65 -7.98 9.35 18.28
C GLU A 65 -8.79 10.54 17.78
N GLN A 66 -9.80 10.94 18.54
CA GLN A 66 -10.54 12.16 18.29
C GLN A 66 -9.66 13.39 18.54
N VAL A 67 -9.61 14.31 17.59
CA VAL A 67 -8.88 15.57 17.72
C VAL A 67 -9.85 16.65 18.21
N LYS A 68 -9.58 17.20 19.40
CA LYS A 68 -10.30 18.38 19.91
C LYS A 68 -9.73 19.63 19.25
N GLU A 69 -10.46 20.20 18.28
CA GLU A 69 -10.09 21.48 17.67
C GLU A 69 -10.58 22.65 18.52
N ARG A 70 -9.89 23.80 18.42
CA ARG A 70 -10.31 25.06 19.07
C ARG A 70 -11.70 25.53 18.62
N ASN A 71 -12.10 25.18 17.40
CA ASN A 71 -13.43 25.50 16.88
C ASN A 71 -14.39 24.30 17.12
N PRO A 72 -15.45 24.46 17.94
CA PRO A 72 -16.38 23.39 18.29
C PRO A 72 -17.20 22.88 17.10
N LEU A 73 -17.22 23.61 15.97
CA LEU A 73 -17.91 23.21 14.73
C LEU A 73 -17.04 22.32 13.82
N ARG A 74 -15.79 22.06 14.20
CA ARG A 74 -14.88 21.21 13.42
C ARG A 74 -14.67 19.87 14.11
N PHE A 75 -15.06 18.81 13.40
CA PHE A 75 -14.98 17.44 13.90
C PHE A 75 -13.91 16.68 13.13
N GLY A 76 -12.81 16.34 13.80
CA GLY A 76 -11.72 15.58 13.20
C GLY A 76 -11.21 14.45 14.08
N PHE A 77 -10.50 13.52 13.46
CA PHE A 77 -9.75 12.46 14.10
C PHE A 77 -8.38 12.34 13.45
N LYS A 78 -7.42 11.79 14.18
CA LYS A 78 -6.13 11.38 13.65
C LYS A 78 -6.04 9.86 13.66
N VAL A 79 -5.38 9.30 12.66
CA VAL A 79 -5.00 7.88 12.60
C VAL A 79 -3.49 7.83 12.62
N THR A 80 -2.92 6.99 13.47
CA THR A 80 -1.47 6.84 13.68
C THR A 80 -1.11 5.36 13.53
N SER A 81 -0.07 5.06 12.73
CA SER A 81 0.52 3.73 12.59
C SER A 81 2.00 3.92 12.29
N GLY A 82 2.87 3.26 13.06
CA GLY A 82 4.30 3.52 13.05
C GLY A 82 4.63 5.00 13.22
N ASP A 83 5.39 5.55 12.27
CA ASP A 83 5.79 6.97 12.20
C ASP A 83 4.79 7.85 11.43
N ARG A 84 3.77 7.26 10.80
CA ARG A 84 2.81 7.99 9.96
C ARG A 84 1.60 8.42 10.77
N THR A 85 1.20 9.68 10.60
CA THR A 85 -0.03 10.23 11.17
C THR A 85 -0.83 10.95 10.10
N VAL A 86 -2.09 10.56 9.94
CA VAL A 86 -3.03 11.17 9.01
C VAL A 86 -4.17 11.82 9.78
N ARG A 87 -4.52 13.08 9.44
CA ARG A 87 -5.65 13.80 10.05
C ARG A 87 -6.82 13.89 9.10
N LEU A 88 -7.99 13.49 9.56
CA LEU A 88 -9.22 13.48 8.78
C LEU A 88 -10.30 14.32 9.44
N ARG A 89 -11.06 15.06 8.64
CA ARG A 89 -12.27 15.78 9.10
C ARG A 89 -13.54 15.18 8.55
N THR A 90 -14.60 15.23 9.36
CA THR A 90 -15.94 14.81 9.02
C THR A 90 -16.96 15.91 9.33
N THR A 91 -18.22 15.67 8.95
CA THR A 91 -19.31 16.64 9.11
C THR A 91 -19.94 16.64 10.51
N SER A 92 -19.65 15.67 11.38
CA SER A 92 -20.32 15.51 12.67
C SER A 92 -19.45 14.77 13.69
N SER A 93 -19.56 15.14 14.97
CA SER A 93 -18.93 14.42 16.09
C SER A 93 -19.34 12.94 16.14
N ARG A 94 -20.58 12.60 15.76
CA ARG A 94 -21.03 11.20 15.69
C ARG A 94 -20.21 10.40 14.70
N LYS A 95 -19.99 10.95 13.49
CA LYS A 95 -19.17 10.30 12.46
C LYS A 95 -17.73 10.15 12.91
N VAL A 96 -17.16 11.11 13.64
CA VAL A 96 -15.82 10.97 14.21
C VAL A 96 -15.73 9.75 15.12
N LYS A 97 -16.68 9.57 16.05
CA LYS A 97 -16.70 8.39 16.94
C LYS A 97 -16.86 7.09 16.18
N GLU A 98 -17.73 7.06 15.17
CA GLU A 98 -17.92 5.91 14.28
C GLU A 98 -16.62 5.55 13.54
N TRP A 99 -15.92 6.54 13.00
CA TRP A 99 -14.65 6.34 12.30
C TRP A 99 -13.54 5.88 13.23
N VAL A 100 -13.39 6.50 14.40
CA VAL A 100 -12.38 6.09 15.39
C VAL A 100 -12.58 4.61 15.75
N LYS A 101 -13.82 4.22 16.10
CA LYS A 101 -14.16 2.84 16.42
C LYS A 101 -13.88 1.89 15.24
N ALA A 102 -14.30 2.26 14.02
CA ALA A 102 -14.11 1.42 12.85
C ALA A 102 -12.63 1.24 12.49
N VAL A 103 -11.80 2.26 12.67
CA VAL A 103 -10.35 2.19 12.40
C VAL A 103 -9.67 1.27 13.41
N ASP A 104 -10.01 1.39 14.70
CA ASP A 104 -9.48 0.48 15.72
C ASP A 104 -9.89 -0.97 15.44
N GLU A 105 -11.15 -1.22 15.09
CA GLU A 105 -11.64 -2.55 14.69
C GLU A 105 -10.91 -3.08 13.44
N ALA A 106 -10.62 -2.23 12.46
CA ALA A 106 -9.86 -2.60 11.27
C ALA A 106 -8.37 -2.85 11.53
N GLY A 107 -7.82 -2.27 12.61
CA GLY A 107 -6.46 -2.50 13.12
C GLY A 107 -6.31 -3.80 13.91
N LEU A 108 -7.40 -4.26 14.53
CA LEU A 108 -7.47 -5.54 15.26
C LEU A 108 -7.61 -6.75 14.32
N TYR A 109 -7.02 -6.69 13.12
CA TYR A 109 -7.03 -7.82 12.21
C TYR A 109 -6.15 -8.95 12.77
N SER A 110 -6.66 -10.18 12.73
CA SER A 110 -5.87 -11.34 13.12
C SER A 110 -4.77 -11.53 12.08
N PRO A 111 -3.49 -11.52 12.48
CA PRO A 111 -2.44 -11.82 11.53
C PRO A 111 -2.62 -13.25 11.02
N HIS A 112 -2.25 -13.47 9.76
CA HIS A 112 -2.32 -14.80 9.18
C HIS A 112 -1.25 -15.71 9.81
N ARG A 113 -1.23 -16.99 9.41
CA ARG A 113 -0.23 -17.98 9.88
C ARG A 113 1.17 -17.34 9.95
N PHE A 114 1.85 -17.51 11.09
CA PHE A 114 3.18 -16.95 11.39
C PHE A 114 3.27 -15.42 11.52
N GLY A 115 2.18 -14.71 11.80
CA GLY A 115 2.22 -13.25 11.90
C GLY A 115 2.17 -12.54 10.54
N SER A 116 1.91 -13.27 9.45
CA SER A 116 1.99 -12.74 8.08
C SER A 116 0.91 -11.71 7.76
N PHE A 117 1.28 -10.67 7.01
CA PHE A 117 0.33 -9.72 6.45
C PHE A 117 -0.58 -10.37 5.37
N ALA A 118 -0.10 -11.43 4.71
CA ALA A 118 -0.81 -12.10 3.62
C ALA A 118 -1.41 -13.45 4.05
N PRO A 119 -2.65 -13.78 3.63
CA PRO A 119 -3.27 -15.07 3.87
C PRO A 119 -2.58 -16.20 3.08
N PRO A 120 -2.70 -17.46 3.53
CA PRO A 120 -2.30 -18.61 2.72
C PRO A 120 -3.04 -18.61 1.37
N ARG A 121 -2.28 -18.76 0.27
CA ARG A 121 -2.76 -18.86 -1.12
C ARG A 121 -2.29 -20.17 -1.74
N GLY A 122 -3.03 -20.73 -2.70
CA GLY A 122 -2.66 -21.95 -3.44
C GLY A 122 -3.04 -23.29 -2.78
N LEU A 123 -3.57 -23.28 -1.56
CA LEU A 123 -4.21 -24.46 -0.92
C LEU A 123 -5.75 -24.44 -1.06
N THR A 124 -6.31 -23.33 -1.54
CA THR A 124 -7.74 -23.11 -1.80
C THR A 124 -7.99 -23.00 -3.31
N SER A 125 -9.25 -22.87 -3.73
CA SER A 125 -9.67 -22.77 -5.13
C SER A 125 -9.25 -21.47 -5.85
N ASP A 126 -8.24 -20.75 -5.35
CA ASP A 126 -7.77 -19.48 -5.92
C ASP A 126 -6.88 -19.67 -7.16
N GLY A 127 -6.39 -20.89 -7.38
CA GLY A 127 -5.61 -21.25 -8.56
C GLY A 127 -4.17 -20.75 -8.55
N SER A 128 -3.63 -20.38 -7.37
CA SER A 128 -2.23 -19.91 -7.28
C SER A 128 -1.26 -21.02 -7.69
N GLN A 129 -0.37 -20.72 -8.64
CA GLN A 129 0.67 -21.62 -9.13
C GLN A 129 2.05 -21.11 -8.69
N ALA A 130 2.96 -22.04 -8.36
CA ALA A 130 4.33 -21.72 -7.99
C ALA A 130 5.31 -22.51 -8.86
N GLN A 131 6.34 -21.82 -9.35
CA GLN A 131 7.48 -22.41 -10.05
C GLN A 131 8.74 -22.00 -9.30
N TRP A 132 9.59 -22.96 -8.97
CA TRP A 132 10.91 -22.69 -8.41
C TRP A 132 11.97 -22.75 -9.51
N PHE A 133 13.03 -21.98 -9.33
CA PHE A 133 14.17 -21.94 -10.22
C PHE A 133 15.44 -22.27 -9.44
N VAL A 134 16.32 -23.03 -10.07
CA VAL A 134 17.69 -23.24 -9.60
C VAL A 134 18.58 -22.44 -10.55
N ASP A 135 19.48 -21.64 -9.97
CA ASP A 135 20.33 -20.69 -10.67
C ASP A 135 19.59 -19.58 -11.45
N GLY A 136 20.37 -18.73 -12.12
CA GLY A 136 19.86 -17.55 -12.81
C GLY A 136 19.38 -17.79 -14.24
N HIS A 137 19.83 -18.86 -14.93
CA HIS A 137 19.57 -19.00 -16.35
C HIS A 137 18.07 -19.10 -16.67
N THR A 138 17.39 -20.07 -16.07
CA THR A 138 15.95 -20.28 -16.27
C THR A 138 15.11 -19.19 -15.58
N ALA A 139 15.58 -18.69 -14.44
CA ALA A 139 14.93 -17.59 -13.71
C ALA A 139 14.90 -16.29 -14.54
N PHE A 140 16.03 -15.88 -15.11
CA PHE A 140 16.09 -14.64 -15.90
C PHE A 140 15.34 -14.76 -17.23
N GLU A 141 15.32 -15.95 -17.84
CA GLU A 141 14.46 -16.18 -19.02
C GLU A 141 12.97 -16.03 -18.69
N ALA A 142 12.52 -16.59 -17.55
CA ALA A 142 11.14 -16.43 -17.09
C ALA A 142 10.81 -14.96 -16.76
N ILE A 143 11.74 -14.24 -16.14
CA ILE A 143 11.60 -12.79 -15.87
C ILE A 143 11.50 -12.00 -17.19
N ALA A 144 12.35 -12.29 -18.17
CA ALA A 144 12.30 -11.65 -19.48
C ALA A 144 10.96 -11.90 -20.17
N PHE A 145 10.43 -13.13 -20.09
CA PHE A 145 9.14 -13.47 -20.64
C PHE A 145 7.99 -12.74 -19.93
N ALA A 146 8.03 -12.65 -18.59
CA ALA A 146 7.03 -11.91 -17.81
C ALA A 146 7.01 -10.42 -18.17
N ILE A 147 8.18 -9.78 -18.30
CA ILE A 147 8.29 -8.38 -18.70
C ILE A 147 7.76 -8.16 -20.12
N GLN A 148 8.12 -9.03 -21.08
CA GLN A 148 7.64 -8.92 -22.46
C GLN A 148 6.11 -8.95 -22.55
N ASN A 149 5.48 -9.82 -21.77
CA ASN A 149 4.02 -9.99 -21.76
C ASN A 149 3.28 -8.99 -20.86
N ALA A 150 3.98 -8.13 -20.10
CA ALA A 150 3.34 -7.14 -19.26
C ALA A 150 2.50 -6.15 -20.11
N THR A 151 1.26 -5.90 -19.71
CA THR A 151 0.33 -5.02 -20.45
C THR A 151 0.05 -3.70 -19.74
N SER A 152 0.40 -3.59 -18.47
CA SER A 152 -0.10 -2.51 -17.61
C SER A 152 0.95 -1.91 -16.69
N GLU A 153 1.57 -2.73 -15.84
CA GLU A 153 2.50 -2.23 -14.83
C GLU A 153 3.61 -3.26 -14.58
N ILE A 154 4.82 -2.78 -14.30
CA ILE A 154 5.96 -3.60 -13.91
C ILE A 154 6.53 -3.05 -12.60
N PHE A 155 6.34 -3.78 -11.51
CA PHE A 155 6.97 -3.46 -10.22
C PHE A 155 8.28 -4.24 -10.05
N MET A 156 9.35 -3.53 -9.72
CA MET A 156 10.66 -4.14 -9.47
C MET A 156 11.26 -3.61 -8.19
N THR A 157 11.86 -4.50 -7.40
CA THR A 157 12.63 -4.17 -6.20
C THR A 157 13.89 -5.03 -6.19
N GLY A 158 15.04 -4.44 -5.92
CA GLY A 158 16.30 -5.16 -5.81
C GLY A 158 17.29 -4.39 -4.95
N TRP A 159 18.20 -5.10 -4.30
CA TRP A 159 19.28 -4.47 -3.55
C TRP A 159 20.29 -3.77 -4.49
N TRP A 160 20.56 -4.41 -5.63
CA TRP A 160 21.36 -3.87 -6.73
C TRP A 160 20.66 -4.19 -8.05
N LEU A 161 20.53 -3.21 -8.93
CA LEU A 161 20.00 -3.37 -10.29
C LEU A 161 21.04 -2.93 -11.33
N CYS A 162 21.35 -3.79 -12.30
CA CYS A 162 22.22 -3.48 -13.44
C CYS A 162 21.37 -3.35 -14.71
N PRO A 163 21.11 -2.14 -15.21
CA PRO A 163 20.30 -1.92 -16.41
C PRO A 163 20.83 -2.68 -17.64
N GLU A 164 22.15 -2.84 -17.77
CA GLU A 164 22.81 -3.47 -18.92
C GLU A 164 22.86 -5.01 -18.83
N LEU A 165 22.21 -5.61 -17.84
CA LEU A 165 22.16 -7.06 -17.68
C LEU A 165 21.31 -7.71 -18.77
N TYR A 166 21.86 -8.71 -19.46
CA TYR A 166 21.10 -9.57 -20.37
C TYR A 166 20.36 -10.66 -19.61
N LEU A 167 19.04 -10.66 -19.75
CA LEU A 167 18.16 -11.64 -19.10
C LEU A 167 18.16 -13.00 -19.81
N LYS A 168 18.52 -13.03 -21.10
CA LYS A 168 18.67 -14.26 -21.88
C LYS A 168 20.05 -14.32 -22.52
N ARG A 169 20.62 -15.53 -22.59
CA ARG A 169 21.95 -15.79 -23.16
C ARG A 169 21.88 -16.96 -24.14
N PRO A 170 22.72 -17.00 -25.18
CA PRO A 170 23.78 -16.04 -25.51
C PRO A 170 23.26 -14.65 -25.90
N PHE A 171 24.00 -13.59 -25.57
CA PHE A 171 23.55 -12.20 -25.76
C PHE A 171 23.55 -11.77 -27.23
N GLU A 172 24.35 -12.44 -28.08
CA GLU A 172 24.44 -12.19 -29.52
C GLU A 172 23.11 -12.46 -30.23
N ASP A 173 22.39 -13.51 -29.80
CA ASP A 173 21.09 -13.90 -30.36
C ASP A 173 19.93 -13.10 -29.75
N HIS A 174 20.15 -12.45 -28.61
CA HIS A 174 19.11 -11.83 -27.80
C HIS A 174 19.45 -10.39 -27.34
N PRO A 175 19.88 -9.49 -28.23
CA PRO A 175 20.29 -8.14 -27.85
C PRO A 175 19.13 -7.30 -27.27
N SER A 176 17.90 -7.58 -27.70
CA SER A 176 16.69 -6.90 -27.21
C SER A 176 16.26 -7.33 -25.80
N LEU A 177 16.86 -8.40 -25.25
CA LEU A 177 16.56 -8.91 -23.91
C LEU A 177 17.56 -8.38 -22.85
N ARG A 178 18.25 -7.29 -23.17
CA ARG A 178 18.92 -6.45 -22.16
C ARG A 178 17.85 -5.70 -21.35
N LEU A 179 18.00 -5.71 -20.02
CA LEU A 179 16.94 -5.26 -19.11
C LEU A 179 16.47 -3.83 -19.40
N ASP A 180 17.39 -2.89 -19.60
CA ASP A 180 17.10 -1.50 -19.96
C ASP A 180 16.31 -1.36 -21.27
N ALA A 181 16.76 -1.99 -22.35
CA ALA A 181 16.12 -1.95 -23.66
C ALA A 181 14.73 -2.58 -23.64
N LEU A 182 14.59 -3.67 -22.87
CA LEU A 182 13.32 -4.36 -22.70
C LEU A 182 12.31 -3.48 -21.96
N LEU A 183 12.71 -2.86 -20.83
CA LEU A 183 11.86 -1.95 -20.07
C LEU A 183 11.50 -0.70 -20.89
N GLU A 184 12.45 -0.13 -21.63
CA GLU A 184 12.19 1.01 -22.51
C GLU A 184 11.12 0.66 -23.57
N THR A 185 11.21 -0.54 -24.15
CA THR A 185 10.24 -1.03 -25.13
C THR A 185 8.85 -1.16 -24.51
N LYS A 186 8.74 -1.70 -23.28
CA LYS A 186 7.47 -1.83 -22.56
C LYS A 186 6.86 -0.48 -22.18
N ALA A 187 7.69 0.45 -21.70
CA ALA A 187 7.24 1.81 -21.38
C ALA A 187 6.69 2.53 -22.61
N LYS A 188 7.32 2.38 -23.79
CA LYS A 188 6.81 2.94 -25.06
C LYS A 188 5.48 2.34 -25.49
N GLN A 189 5.17 1.12 -25.07
CA GLN A 189 3.89 0.44 -25.33
C GLN A 189 2.78 0.83 -24.34
N GLY A 190 3.09 1.64 -23.31
CA GLY A 190 2.12 2.06 -22.30
C GLY A 190 1.94 1.07 -21.15
N ALA A 191 2.92 0.19 -20.93
CA ALA A 191 3.05 -0.58 -19.69
C ALA A 191 3.90 0.17 -18.64
#